data_AF-A0A7Y4YFU4-F1
#
_entry.id   AF-A0A7Y4YFU4-F1
#
_cell.length_a   1.000
_cell.length_b   1.000
_cell.length_c   1.000
_cell.angle_alpha   90.00
_cell.angle_beta   90.00
_cell.angle_gamma   90.00
#
_symmetry.space_group_name_H-M   'P 1'
#
loop_
_entity.id
_entity.type
_entity.pdbx_description
1 polymer ?
#
loop_
_entity_poly.entity_id
_entity_poly.type
_entity_poly.pdbx_seq_one_letter_code
_entity_poly.pdbx_strand_id
1 'polypeptide(L)' 'MPTNEERAERGREILERYALQFGDPYDPSANLTDVLTDLMHATFIQPELGLKFHASLEMAGWHFDAETKEYHEK' A
#
# COMPACT_ATOMS: atom_id res chain seq x y z
N MET A 1 -16.46 -8.59 -4.78
CA MET A 1 -15.11 -8.00 -4.74
C MET A 1 -15.25 -6.63 -4.14
N PRO A 2 -14.40 -6.23 -3.18
CA PRO A 2 -14.47 -4.90 -2.59
C PRO A 2 -14.19 -3.81 -3.65
N THR A 3 -14.80 -2.64 -3.49
CA THR A 3 -14.62 -1.49 -4.38
C THR A 3 -13.23 -0.85 -4.21
N ASN A 4 -12.85 0.08 -5.10
CA ASN A 4 -11.59 0.82 -4.94
C ASN A 4 -11.61 1.71 -3.68
N GLU A 5 -12.74 2.35 -3.37
CA GLU A 5 -12.91 3.13 -2.14
C GLU A 5 -12.77 2.28 -0.88
N GLU A 6 -13.41 1.11 -0.83
CA GLU A 6 -13.29 0.19 0.31
C GLU A 6 -11.84 -0.28 0.52
N ARG A 7 -11.07 -0.45 -0.56
CA ARG A 7 -9.65 -0.81 -0.50
C ARG A 7 -8.79 0.37 -0.04
N ALA A 8 -9.08 1.59 -0.50
CA ALA A 8 -8.37 2.80 -0.09
C ALA A 8 -8.62 3.13 1.39
N GLU A 9 -9.85 2.99 1.86
CA GLU A 9 -10.21 3.17 3.28
C GLU A 9 -9.45 2.18 4.15
N ARG A 10 -9.43 0.91 3.75
CA ARG A 10 -8.69 -0.13 4.48
C ARG A 10 -7.19 0.10 4.48
N GLY A 11 -6.63 0.65 3.41
CA GLY A 11 -5.24 1.11 3.36
C GLY A 11 -4.96 2.22 4.38
N ARG A 12 -5.85 3.21 4.47
CA ARG A 12 -5.77 4.28 5.48
C ARG A 12 -5.84 3.73 6.91
N GLU A 13 -6.77 2.82 7.20
CA GLU A 13 -6.86 2.19 8.53
C GLU A 13 -5.57 1.45 8.92
N ILE A 14 -4.91 0.78 7.97
CA ILE A 14 -3.65 0.08 8.22
C ILE A 14 -2.55 1.09 8.56
N LEU A 15 -2.45 2.18 7.79
CA LEU A 15 -1.47 3.24 8.04
C LEU A 15 -1.72 3.93 9.38
N GLU A 16 -2.97 4.22 9.73
CA GLU A 16 -3.32 4.82 11.02
C GLU A 16 -2.95 3.90 12.18
N ARG A 17 -3.31 2.61 12.10
CA ARG A 17 -2.95 1.65 13.16
C ARG A 17 -1.44 1.50 13.30
N TYR A 18 -0.72 1.45 12.18
CA TYR A 18 0.73 1.39 12.21
C TYR A 18 1.32 2.66 12.83
N ALA A 19 0.85 3.84 12.43
CA ALA A 19 1.29 5.12 12.96
C ALA A 19 1.08 5.21 14.48
N LEU A 20 -0.09 4.77 14.97
CA LEU A 20 -0.38 4.73 16.40
C LEU A 20 0.54 3.78 17.18
N GLN A 21 1.01 2.71 16.55
CA GLN A 21 1.77 1.66 17.21
C GLN A 21 3.29 1.86 17.09
N PHE A 22 3.77 2.38 15.96
CA PHE A 22 5.18 2.35 15.58
C PHE A 22 5.70 3.64 14.92
N GLY A 23 4.82 4.45 14.32
CA GLY A 23 5.20 5.59 13.48
C GLY A 23 4.88 6.98 14.06
N ASP A 24 4.88 8.01 13.20
CA ASP A 24 4.43 9.36 13.55
C ASP A 24 2.96 9.54 13.11
N PRO A 25 1.99 9.66 14.03
CA PRO A 25 0.59 9.84 13.68
C PRO A 25 0.29 11.11 12.86
N TYR A 26 1.23 12.05 12.77
CA TYR A 26 1.10 13.29 12.03
C TYR A 26 1.79 13.28 10.65
N ASP A 27 2.57 12.24 10.31
CA ASP A 27 3.22 12.10 8.99
C ASP A 27 2.84 10.78 8.30
N PRO A 28 1.71 10.76 7.56
CA PRO A 28 1.26 9.58 6.80
C PRO A 28 2.26 9.10 5.74
N SER A 29 3.09 10.00 5.21
CA SER A 29 4.03 9.67 4.13
C SER A 29 5.24 8.90 4.66
N ALA A 30 5.75 9.30 5.82
CA ALA A 30 6.76 8.55 6.56
C ALA A 30 6.23 7.17 6.95
N ASN A 31 5.01 7.10 7.52
CA ASN A 31 4.41 5.83 7.93
C ASN A 31 4.24 4.83 6.77
N LEU A 32 3.81 5.31 5.59
CA LEU A 32 3.69 4.45 4.41
C LEU A 32 5.06 3.90 4.00
N THR A 33 6.10 4.73 4.03
CA THR A 33 7.47 4.33 3.69
C THR A 33 7.99 3.27 4.66
N ASP A 34 7.73 3.44 5.94
CA ASP A 34 8.16 2.50 6.98
C ASP A 34 7.42 1.16 6.86
N VAL A 35 6.10 1.17 6.68
CA VAL A 35 5.31 -0.05 6.43
C VAL A 35 5.82 -0.82 5.21
N LEU A 36 6.09 -0.12 4.10
CA LEU A 36 6.61 -0.76 2.90
C LEU A 36 8.01 -1.36 3.13
N THR A 37 8.86 -0.66 3.89
CA THR A 37 10.21 -1.13 4.25
C THR A 37 10.15 -2.37 5.13
N ASP A 38 9.30 -2.39 6.14
CA ASP A 38 9.08 -3.55 7.02
C ASP A 38 8.54 -4.75 6.24
N LEU A 39 7.59 -4.51 5.33
CA LEU A 39 7.09 -5.55 4.44
C LEU A 39 8.21 -6.10 3.56
N MET A 40 9.07 -5.25 3.00
CA MET A 40 10.23 -5.71 2.23
C MET A 40 11.15 -6.60 3.08
N HIS A 41 11.47 -6.20 4.31
CA HIS A 41 12.27 -7.03 5.22
C HIS A 41 11.59 -8.37 5.55
N ALA A 42 10.28 -8.36 5.83
CA ALA A 42 9.52 -9.57 6.09
C ALA A 42 9.52 -10.53 4.88
N THR A 43 9.43 -9.99 3.66
CA THR A 43 9.44 -10.78 2.42
C THR A 43 10.80 -11.41 2.12
N PHE A 44 11.90 -10.79 2.58
CA PHE A 44 13.23 -11.38 2.52
C PHE A 44 13.34 -12.63 3.40
N ILE A 45 12.73 -12.59 4.59
CA ILE A 45 12.71 -13.70 5.55
C ILE A 45 11.73 -14.80 5.11
N GLN A 46 10.61 -14.42 4.51
CA GLN A 46 9.54 -15.33 4.03
C GLN A 46 9.28 -15.11 2.53
N PRO A 47 9.97 -15.84 1.64
CA PRO A 47 9.94 -15.60 0.19
C PRO A 47 8.53 -15.70 -0.44
N GLU A 48 7.68 -16.55 0.13
CA GLU A 48 6.27 -16.71 -0.28
C GLU A 48 5.40 -15.47 -0.04
N LEU A 49 5.72 -14.66 0.99
CA LEU A 49 5.12 -13.35 1.18
C LEU A 49 5.64 -12.36 0.13
N GLY A 50 6.90 -12.49 -0.28
CA GLY A 50 7.50 -11.69 -1.35
C GLY A 50 6.76 -11.80 -2.67
N LEU A 51 6.42 -13.01 -3.09
CA LEU A 51 5.66 -13.22 -4.33
C LEU A 51 4.27 -12.56 -4.28
N LYS A 52 3.57 -12.68 -3.15
CA LYS A 52 2.24 -12.05 -2.97
C LYS A 52 2.32 -10.53 -2.92
N PHE A 53 3.36 -10.00 -2.27
CA PHE A 53 3.58 -8.56 -2.16
C PHE A 53 3.92 -7.95 -3.51
N HIS A 54 4.83 -8.58 -4.27
CA HIS A 54 5.20 -8.12 -5.61
C HIS A 54 4.00 -8.07 -6.56
N ALA A 55 3.20 -9.14 -6.63
CA ALA A 55 1.98 -9.17 -7.43
C ALA A 55 0.96 -8.09 -7.00
N SER A 56 0.90 -7.78 -5.70
CA SER A 56 0.03 -6.71 -5.19
C SER A 56 0.53 -5.32 -5.61
N LEU A 57 1.84 -5.09 -5.62
CA LEU A 57 2.45 -3.84 -6.10
C LEU A 57 2.23 -3.66 -7.60
N GLU A 58 2.39 -4.71 -8.40
CA GLU A 58 2.12 -4.66 -9.84
C GLU A 58 0.65 -4.32 -10.12
N MET A 59 -0.30 -4.96 -9.41
CA MET A 59 -1.72 -4.63 -9.55
C MET A 59 -2.02 -3.19 -9.10
N ALA A 60 -1.41 -2.71 -8.02
CA ALA A 60 -1.58 -1.33 -7.57
C ALA A 60 -1.08 -0.34 -8.62
N GLY A 61 0.07 -0.60 -9.23
CA GLY A 61 0.62 0.21 -10.33
C GLY A 61 -0.30 0.23 -11.54
N TRP A 62 -0.81 -0.93 -11.98
CA TRP A 62 -1.78 -1.03 -13.07
C TRP A 62 -3.06 -0.22 -12.80
N HIS A 63 -3.60 -0.30 -11.59
CA HIS A 63 -4.78 0.48 -11.21
C HIS A 63 -4.50 1.98 -11.21
N PHE A 64 -3.35 2.40 -10.69
CA PHE A 64 -2.96 3.81 -10.66
C PHE A 64 -2.76 4.38 -12.07
N ASP A 65 -2.11 3.63 -12.95
CA ASP A 65 -1.90 4.00 -14.36
C ASP A 65 -3.22 4.06 -15.15
N ALA A 66 -4.16 3.16 -14.85
CA ALA A 66 -5.48 3.17 -15.46
C ALA A 66 -6.30 4.40 -15.04
N GLU A 67 -6.34 4.72 -13.73
CA GLU A 67 -7.05 5.87 -13.19
C GLU A 67 -6.44 7.20 -13.65
N THR A 68 -5.11 7.29 -13.81
CA THR A 68 -4.45 8.50 -14.33
C THR A 68 -4.65 8.70 -15.83
N LYS A 69 -4.69 7.63 -16.64
CA LYS A 69 -5.01 7.75 -18.08
C LYS A 69 -6.45 8.20 -18.31
N GLU A 70 -7.42 7.69 -17.55
CA GLU A 70 -8.82 8.18 -17.62
C GLU A 70 -8.98 9.65 -17.25
N TYR A 71 -8.09 10.19 -16.41
CA TYR A 71 -8.09 11.60 -16.00
C TYR A 71 -7.43 12.54 -17.01
N HIS A 72 -6.49 12.04 -17.82
CA HIS A 72 -5.77 12.82 -18.84
C HIS A 72 -6.45 12.84 -20.22
N GLU A 73 -7.47 12.00 -20.44
CA GLU A 73 -8.26 11.96 -21.68
C GLU A 73 -9.61 12.70 -21.60
N LYS A 74 -9.88 13.43 -20.51
CA LYS A 74 -11.01 14.37 -20.34
C LYS A 74 -10.56 15.82 -20.41
#